data_AF-A0A968I8W1-F1
#
_entry.id   AF-A0A968I8W1-F1
#
_cell.length_a   1.000
_cell.length_b   1.000
_cell.length_c   1.000
_cell.angle_alpha   90.00
_cell.angle_beta   90.00
_cell.angle_gamma   90.00
#
_symmetry.space_group_name_H-M   'P 1'
#
loop_
_entity.id
_entity.type
_entity.pdbx_description
1 polymer ?
#
loop_
_entity_poly.entity_id
_entity_poly.type
_entity_poly.pdbx_seq_one_letter_code
_entity_poly.pdbx_strand_id
1 'polypeptide(L)'
;MLPITTYSQDKITLALVSEISDLLKNNDANFNDFIETLKKFNLNLEKNRDFYNINPYSDKLKLGIHILAKDGSELKIFPNANLALKCSEGNFFADNLKQQFERSIKLAIDFETKLNAKERELLKICPVYSYFKTYEKDVLFKQILFMQNIEGGKNLGDTKAGFDAEFCRVFQIPEFKEIAWKARFKLHFLLDKDRQRQLLKIQTAYLFRRLLTKGISILSLNQKNILISQTRNSEPIEYTIIDPTVDWFAPLSPIYNLGTYLFCQ
;
A
#
# COMPACT_ATOMS: atom_id res chain seq x y z
N MET A 1 13.88 17.33 -0.09
CA MET A 1 14.48 16.10 -0.67
C MET A 1 13.90 14.92 0.11
N LEU A 2 13.53 13.81 -0.53
CA LEU A 2 13.02 12.64 0.22
C LEU A 2 14.19 11.97 0.99
N PRO A 3 13.95 11.41 2.19
CA PRO A 3 14.96 10.73 2.99
C PRO A 3 15.25 9.34 2.42
N ILE A 4 15.89 9.31 1.24
CA ILE A 4 16.19 8.12 0.47
C ILE A 4 17.69 8.10 0.15
N THR A 5 18.36 7.00 0.50
CA THR A 5 19.73 6.71 0.07
C THR A 5 19.68 5.71 -1.07
N THR A 6 20.34 6.01 -2.19
CA THR A 6 20.44 5.09 -3.33
C THR A 6 21.86 4.56 -3.46
N TYR A 7 21.96 3.24 -3.58
CA TYR A 7 23.18 2.51 -3.89
C TYR A 7 23.06 1.88 -5.27
N SER A 8 24.15 1.85 -6.01
CA SER A 8 24.20 1.19 -7.33
C SER A 8 25.52 0.46 -7.47
N GLN A 9 25.43 -0.81 -7.84
CA GLN A 9 26.57 -1.69 -8.03
C GLN A 9 26.25 -2.68 -9.14
N ASP A 10 27.14 -2.78 -10.12
CA ASP A 10 26.99 -3.62 -11.30
C ASP A 10 25.62 -3.41 -11.98
N LYS A 11 24.79 -4.45 -11.98
CA LYS A 11 23.45 -4.47 -12.58
C LYS A 11 22.35 -4.25 -11.55
N ILE A 12 22.67 -3.83 -10.33
CA ILE A 12 21.73 -3.67 -9.23
C ILE A 12 21.64 -2.20 -8.81
N THR A 13 20.41 -1.76 -8.56
CA THR A 13 20.10 -0.50 -7.88
C THR A 13 19.26 -0.80 -6.66
N LEU A 14 19.66 -0.26 -5.52
CA LEU A 14 18.94 -0.37 -4.25
C LEU A 14 18.67 1.03 -3.72
N ALA A 15 17.41 1.37 -3.50
CA ALA A 15 17.01 2.58 -2.79
C ALA A 15 16.46 2.17 -1.42
N LEU A 16 16.99 2.78 -0.37
CA LEU A 16 16.62 2.56 1.03
C LEU A 16 16.06 3.84 1.62
N VAL A 17 15.08 3.70 2.49
CA VAL A 17 14.71 4.77 3.43
C VAL A 17 15.91 5.06 4.36
N SER A 18 16.14 6.32 4.72
CA SER A 18 17.35 6.75 5.46
C SER A 18 17.61 5.94 6.74
N GLU A 19 16.58 5.66 7.53
CA GLU A 19 16.68 4.85 8.75
C GLU A 19 17.21 3.43 8.46
N ILE A 20 16.79 2.83 7.34
CA ILE A 20 17.24 1.51 6.90
C ILE A 20 18.67 1.57 6.36
N SER A 21 19.02 2.66 5.68
CA SER A 21 20.39 2.92 5.22
C SER A 21 21.36 3.03 6.39
N ASP A 22 20.94 3.66 7.49
CA ASP A 22 21.78 3.81 8.68
C ASP A 22 21.91 2.48 9.44
N LEU A 23 20.85 1.66 9.52
CA LEU A 23 20.94 0.29 10.03
C LEU A 23 21.94 -0.56 9.23
N LEU A 24 21.92 -0.46 7.89
CA LEU A 24 22.87 -1.18 7.05
C LEU A 24 24.33 -0.75 7.32
N LYS A 25 24.58 0.54 7.52
CA LYS A 25 25.92 1.04 7.88
C LYS A 25 26.36 0.63 9.27
N ASN A 26 25.45 0.68 10.25
CA ASN A 26 25.76 0.44 11.67
C ASN A 26 25.96 -1.04 11.99
N ASN A 27 25.42 -1.95 11.17
CA ASN A 27 25.60 -3.39 11.35
C ASN A 27 26.99 -3.90 10.89
N ASP A 28 27.93 -3.01 10.55
CA ASP A 28 29.23 -3.31 9.92
C ASP A 28 29.10 -4.27 8.71
N ALA A 29 27.91 -4.31 8.11
CA ALA A 29 27.61 -5.20 7.00
C ALA A 29 28.31 -4.65 5.77
N ASN A 30 29.24 -5.43 5.21
CA ASN A 30 29.81 -5.12 3.92
C ASN A 30 28.65 -5.04 2.91
N PHE A 31 28.52 -3.89 2.24
CA PHE A 31 27.46 -3.66 1.26
C PHE A 31 27.45 -4.76 0.18
N ASN A 32 28.62 -5.28 -0.20
CA ASN A 32 28.74 -6.40 -1.13
C ASN A 32 28.07 -7.67 -0.59
N ASP A 33 28.29 -8.01 0.69
CA ASP A 33 27.71 -9.19 1.32
C ASP A 33 26.20 -9.07 1.44
N PHE A 34 25.71 -7.85 1.70
CA PHE A 34 24.28 -7.55 1.69
C PHE A 34 23.69 -7.76 0.29
N ILE A 35 24.34 -7.26 -0.76
CA ILE A 35 23.88 -7.46 -2.15
C ILE A 35 23.86 -8.94 -2.53
N GLU A 36 24.88 -9.72 -2.16
CA GLU A 36 24.89 -11.17 -2.39
C GLU A 36 23.78 -11.89 -1.63
N THR A 37 23.49 -11.47 -0.40
CA THR A 37 22.35 -11.99 0.38
C THR A 37 21.02 -11.64 -0.29
N LEU A 38 20.88 -10.41 -0.80
CA LEU A 38 19.70 -9.94 -1.51
C LEU A 38 19.47 -10.69 -2.84
N LYS A 39 20.54 -11.01 -3.58
CA LYS A 39 20.47 -11.86 -4.78
C LYS A 39 19.96 -13.26 -4.44
N LYS A 40 20.51 -13.88 -3.38
CA LYS A 40 20.05 -15.20 -2.89
C LYS A 40 18.58 -15.16 -2.45
N PHE A 41 18.19 -14.10 -1.74
CA PHE A 41 16.80 -13.85 -1.33
C PHE A 41 15.88 -13.82 -2.55
N ASN A 42 16.26 -13.06 -3.59
CA ASN A 42 15.47 -12.96 -4.82
C ASN A 42 15.35 -14.31 -5.56
N LEU A 43 16.45 -15.04 -5.73
CA LEU A 43 16.42 -16.36 -6.37
C LEU A 43 15.55 -17.36 -5.59
N ASN A 44 15.54 -17.29 -4.26
CA ASN A 44 14.66 -18.11 -3.43
C ASN A 44 13.18 -17.74 -3.66
N LEU A 45 12.86 -16.44 -3.66
CA LEU A 45 11.51 -15.97 -3.97
C LEU A 45 10.99 -16.49 -5.30
N GLU A 46 11.83 -16.47 -6.34
CA GLU A 46 11.44 -16.93 -7.67
C GLU A 46 11.15 -18.43 -7.69
N LYS A 47 12.02 -19.24 -7.07
CA LYS A 47 11.86 -20.70 -7.01
C LYS A 47 10.63 -21.13 -6.22
N ASN A 48 10.25 -20.36 -5.19
CA ASN A 48 9.17 -20.69 -4.27
C ASN A 48 8.01 -19.69 -4.35
N ARG A 49 7.85 -19.01 -5.49
CA ARG A 49 6.88 -17.92 -5.67
C ARG A 49 5.47 -18.33 -5.26
N ASP A 50 5.02 -19.50 -5.70
CA ASP A 50 3.65 -19.95 -5.46
C ASP A 50 3.40 -20.24 -3.97
N PHE A 51 4.44 -20.66 -3.24
CA PHE A 51 4.38 -20.84 -1.78
C PHE A 51 4.28 -19.50 -1.04
N TYR A 52 4.96 -18.46 -1.52
CA TYR A 52 4.93 -17.13 -0.91
C TYR A 52 3.75 -16.27 -1.39
N ASN A 53 2.93 -16.74 -2.32
CA ASN A 53 1.92 -15.91 -2.97
C ASN A 53 0.78 -15.54 -2.01
N ILE A 54 0.65 -14.24 -1.73
CA ILE A 54 -0.45 -13.67 -0.94
C ILE A 54 -1.33 -12.75 -1.78
N ASN A 55 -1.15 -12.74 -3.11
CA ASN A 55 -1.89 -11.85 -3.98
C ASN A 55 -3.39 -12.18 -3.91
N PRO A 56 -4.25 -11.26 -3.42
CA PRO A 56 -5.68 -11.50 -3.37
C PRO A 56 -6.34 -11.43 -4.75
N TYR A 57 -5.59 -11.03 -5.78
CA TYR A 57 -6.08 -10.84 -7.14
C TYR A 57 -5.44 -11.81 -8.13
N SER A 58 -6.26 -12.33 -9.03
CA SER A 58 -5.76 -13.01 -10.22
C SER A 58 -5.14 -11.97 -11.17
N ASP A 59 -3.89 -12.16 -11.60
CA ASP A 59 -3.25 -11.34 -12.64
C ASP A 59 -3.87 -11.60 -14.01
N LYS A 60 -5.11 -11.11 -14.21
CA LYS A 60 -5.90 -11.34 -15.44
C LYS A 60 -5.22 -10.76 -16.68
N LEU A 61 -4.45 -9.69 -16.49
CA LEU A 61 -3.76 -8.97 -17.56
C LEU A 61 -2.32 -9.46 -17.76
N LYS A 62 -1.85 -10.42 -16.96
CA LYS A 62 -0.48 -10.95 -16.99
C LYS A 62 0.55 -9.82 -16.98
N LEU A 63 0.35 -8.84 -16.10
CA LEU A 63 1.27 -7.71 -15.95
C LEU A 63 2.61 -8.16 -15.39
N GLY A 64 2.72 -9.39 -14.88
CA GLY A 64 3.95 -9.92 -14.29
C GLY A 64 4.24 -9.24 -12.96
N ILE A 65 3.19 -8.90 -12.22
CA ILE A 65 3.31 -8.43 -10.84
C ILE A 65 2.84 -9.51 -9.88
N HIS A 66 3.65 -9.76 -8.87
CA HIS A 66 3.42 -10.75 -7.84
C HIS A 66 3.45 -10.06 -6.47
N ILE A 67 2.51 -10.40 -5.60
CA ILE A 67 2.49 -9.94 -4.21
C ILE A 67 2.81 -11.14 -3.32
N LEU A 68 3.97 -11.13 -2.69
CA LEU A 68 4.54 -12.26 -1.98
C LEU A 68 4.76 -11.93 -0.51
N ALA A 69 4.52 -12.86 0.41
CA ALA A 69 4.91 -12.76 1.81
C ALA A 69 6.10 -13.67 2.08
N LYS A 70 7.19 -13.10 2.59
CA LYS A 70 8.39 -13.86 2.96
C LYS A 70 9.03 -13.26 4.20
N ASP A 71 9.50 -14.13 5.09
CA ASP A 71 10.37 -13.75 6.19
C ASP A 71 11.73 -13.24 5.65
N GLY A 72 12.04 -11.99 5.97
CA GLY A 72 13.25 -11.25 5.63
C GLY A 72 14.27 -11.14 6.75
N SER A 73 14.17 -11.95 7.81
CA SER A 73 15.18 -12.01 8.88
C SER A 73 16.60 -12.27 8.36
N GLU A 74 16.74 -12.97 7.24
CA GLU A 74 18.03 -13.18 6.56
C GLU A 74 18.67 -11.87 6.05
N LEU A 75 17.87 -10.83 5.79
CA LEU A 75 18.35 -9.53 5.32
C LEU A 75 18.82 -8.60 6.45
N LYS A 76 18.36 -8.82 7.70
CA LYS A 76 18.83 -8.16 8.94
C LYS A 76 18.83 -6.62 8.99
N ILE A 77 18.26 -5.94 7.99
CA ILE A 77 18.23 -4.47 7.92
C ILE A 77 16.84 -3.88 8.12
N PHE A 78 15.80 -4.71 8.03
CA PHE A 78 14.42 -4.24 8.17
C PHE A 78 13.96 -4.34 9.63
N PRO A 79 13.22 -3.33 10.12
CA PRO A 79 12.73 -3.33 11.51
C PRO A 79 11.70 -4.43 11.77
N ASN A 80 11.02 -4.91 10.73
CA ASN A 80 10.12 -6.06 10.79
C ASN A 80 10.60 -7.14 9.81
N ALA A 81 10.71 -8.38 10.29
CA ALA A 81 11.11 -9.51 9.48
C ALA A 81 9.97 -10.06 8.61
N ASN A 82 8.71 -9.88 8.99
CA ASN A 82 7.60 -10.30 8.13
C ASN A 82 7.35 -9.24 7.05
N LEU A 83 7.72 -9.59 5.81
CA LEU A 83 7.68 -8.67 4.68
C LEU A 83 6.61 -9.03 3.68
N ALA A 84 5.95 -8.01 3.17
CA ALA A 84 5.14 -8.07 1.97
C ALA A 84 5.94 -7.47 0.82
N LEU A 85 6.06 -8.21 -0.26
CA LEU A 85 6.91 -7.89 -1.41
C LEU A 85 6.05 -7.71 -2.63
N LYS A 86 6.18 -6.56 -3.29
CA LYS A 86 5.61 -6.35 -4.63
C LYS A 86 6.73 -6.56 -5.64
N CYS A 87 6.71 -7.71 -6.30
CA CYS A 87 7.71 -8.13 -7.28
C CYS A 87 7.19 -7.89 -8.71
N SER A 88 8.04 -7.33 -9.58
CA SER A 88 7.72 -7.10 -10.99
C SER A 88 8.71 -7.80 -11.90
N GLU A 89 8.21 -8.45 -12.93
CA GLU A 89 8.98 -9.05 -14.03
C GLU A 89 9.55 -8.00 -15.00
N GLY A 90 9.20 -6.71 -14.84
CA GLY A 90 9.71 -5.62 -15.68
C GLY A 90 8.98 -5.45 -17.01
N ASN A 91 7.74 -5.95 -17.13
CA ASN A 91 6.91 -5.74 -18.31
C ASN A 91 6.60 -4.24 -18.52
N PHE A 92 6.54 -3.80 -19.79
CA PHE A 92 6.40 -2.38 -20.14
C PHE A 92 5.13 -1.71 -19.59
N PHE A 93 4.04 -2.48 -19.44
CA PHE A 93 2.76 -2.01 -18.91
C PHE A 93 2.60 -2.27 -17.41
N ALA A 94 3.62 -2.78 -16.74
CA ALA A 94 3.59 -3.02 -15.31
C ALA A 94 3.81 -1.72 -14.52
N ASP A 95 3.34 -1.70 -13.26
CA ASP A 95 3.50 -0.57 -12.36
C ASP A 95 4.97 -0.13 -12.19
N ASN A 96 5.18 1.19 -12.12
CA ASN A 96 6.49 1.76 -11.79
C ASN A 96 6.74 1.69 -10.28
N LEU A 97 7.42 0.63 -9.82
CA LEU A 97 7.67 0.39 -8.40
C LEU A 97 8.59 1.46 -7.77
N LYS A 98 9.46 2.10 -8.56
CA LYS A 98 10.29 3.22 -8.06
C LYS A 98 9.43 4.43 -7.71
N GLN A 99 8.50 4.81 -8.60
CA GLN A 99 7.58 5.91 -8.32
C GLN A 99 6.66 5.58 -7.14
N GLN A 100 6.24 4.32 -7.01
CA GLN A 100 5.47 3.86 -5.85
C GLN A 100 6.26 3.98 -4.55
N PHE A 101 7.54 3.58 -4.55
CA PHE A 101 8.44 3.76 -3.42
C PHE A 101 8.52 5.23 -3.00
N GLU A 102 8.90 6.12 -3.91
CA GLU A 102 9.04 7.56 -3.64
C GLU A 102 7.72 8.19 -3.15
N ARG A 103 6.59 7.81 -3.75
CA ARG A 103 5.27 8.26 -3.32
C ARG A 103 4.93 7.77 -1.92
N SER A 104 5.23 6.52 -1.58
CA SER A 104 4.96 5.96 -0.26
C SER A 104 5.74 6.70 0.82
N ILE A 105 7.02 7.02 0.58
CA ILE A 105 7.84 7.81 1.52
C ILE A 105 7.29 9.23 1.67
N LYS A 106 6.90 9.86 0.55
CA LYS A 106 6.24 11.18 0.60
C LYS A 106 4.94 11.12 1.41
N LEU A 107 4.12 10.09 1.23
CA LEU A 107 2.87 9.91 1.96
C LEU A 107 3.12 9.71 3.46
N ALA A 108 4.15 8.97 3.86
CA ALA A 108 4.53 8.84 5.27
C ALA A 108 4.86 10.21 5.89
N ILE A 109 5.69 11.01 5.22
CA ILE A 109 6.01 12.37 5.66
C ILE A 109 4.76 13.25 5.73
N ASP A 110 3.90 13.17 4.71
CA ASP A 110 2.65 13.92 4.67
C ASP A 110 1.71 13.52 5.80
N PHE A 111 1.60 12.23 6.13
CA PHE A 111 0.77 11.74 7.24
C PHE A 111 1.32 12.24 8.58
N GLU A 112 2.63 12.18 8.78
CA GLU A 112 3.24 12.68 10.00
C GLU A 112 3.07 14.18 10.17
N THR A 113 3.22 14.96 9.10
CA THR A 113 3.27 16.43 9.19
C THR A 113 1.91 17.11 9.06
N LYS A 114 0.94 16.51 8.36
CA LYS A 114 -0.35 17.15 8.03
C LYS A 114 -1.55 16.59 8.80
N LEU A 115 -1.45 15.38 9.36
CA LEU A 115 -2.48 14.83 10.22
C LEU A 115 -2.23 15.25 11.68
N ASN A 116 -3.30 15.51 12.42
CA ASN A 116 -3.21 15.77 13.86
C ASN A 116 -2.95 14.46 14.65
N ALA A 117 -2.65 14.57 15.94
CA ALA A 117 -2.31 13.41 16.77
C ALA A 117 -3.37 12.30 16.73
N LYS A 118 -4.66 12.66 16.81
CA LYS A 118 -5.77 11.69 16.80
C LYS A 118 -6.00 11.08 15.43
N GLU A 119 -5.83 11.84 14.36
CA GLU A 119 -5.87 11.33 12.98
C GLU A 119 -4.73 10.33 12.74
N ARG A 120 -3.51 10.64 13.21
CA ARG A 120 -2.34 9.77 13.08
C ARG A 120 -2.45 8.49 13.91
N GLU A 121 -3.20 8.50 15.00
CA GLU A 121 -3.48 7.30 15.79
C GLU A 121 -4.36 6.32 15.00
N LEU A 122 -5.37 6.84 14.31
CA LEU A 122 -6.38 6.03 13.60
C LEU A 122 -6.00 5.66 12.17
N LEU A 123 -5.22 6.50 11.48
CA LEU A 123 -4.86 6.31 10.08
C LEU A 123 -3.34 6.29 9.89
N LYS A 124 -2.84 5.15 9.41
CA LYS A 124 -1.44 4.92 9.08
C LYS A 124 -1.26 4.71 7.58
N ILE A 125 -0.02 4.85 7.13
CA ILE A 125 0.44 4.36 5.83
C ILE A 125 1.36 3.17 6.10
N CYS A 126 1.25 2.11 5.29
CA CYS A 126 2.08 0.93 5.39
C CYS A 126 3.55 1.33 5.19
N PRO A 127 4.45 0.99 6.12
CA PRO A 127 5.88 1.25 5.94
C PRO A 127 6.42 0.54 4.71
N VAL A 128 7.14 1.30 3.88
CA VAL A 128 7.89 0.80 2.74
C VAL A 128 9.36 1.03 3.02
N TYR A 129 10.15 -0.04 3.04
CA TYR A 129 11.53 0.01 3.52
C TYR A 129 12.54 0.22 2.39
N SER A 130 12.32 -0.44 1.24
CA SER A 130 13.26 -0.38 0.14
C SER A 130 12.65 -0.68 -1.21
N TYR A 131 13.35 -0.22 -2.24
CA TYR A 131 13.15 -0.56 -3.64
C TYR A 131 14.42 -1.18 -4.20
N PHE A 132 14.30 -2.33 -4.82
CA PHE A 132 15.36 -3.05 -5.51
C PHE A 132 15.07 -3.11 -7.00
N LYS A 133 16.12 -2.99 -7.82
CA LYS A 133 16.09 -3.22 -9.25
C LYS A 133 17.31 -4.01 -9.69
N THR A 134 17.12 -4.95 -10.60
CA THR A 134 18.20 -5.65 -11.31
C THR A 134 18.01 -5.64 -12.81
N TYR A 135 19.13 -5.59 -13.54
CA TYR A 135 19.23 -5.73 -14.99
C TYR A 135 19.86 -7.07 -15.40
N GLU A 136 20.05 -8.00 -14.47
CA GLU A 136 20.50 -9.36 -14.79
C GLU A 136 19.48 -10.06 -15.68
N LYS A 137 19.94 -10.80 -16.70
CA LYS A 137 19.06 -11.36 -17.73
C LYS A 137 18.20 -12.50 -17.18
N ASP A 138 18.81 -13.38 -16.40
CA ASP A 138 18.22 -14.66 -15.96
C ASP A 138 17.38 -14.57 -14.68
N VAL A 139 17.25 -13.38 -14.11
CA VAL A 139 16.44 -13.12 -12.91
C VAL A 139 15.01 -12.81 -13.33
N LEU A 140 14.00 -13.51 -12.81
CA LEU A 140 12.61 -13.26 -13.16
C LEU A 140 12.13 -11.90 -12.61
N PHE A 141 12.32 -11.63 -11.31
CA PHE A 141 11.89 -10.40 -10.67
C PHE A 141 12.92 -9.29 -10.86
N LYS A 142 12.64 -8.40 -11.80
CA LYS A 142 13.49 -7.25 -12.15
C LYS A 142 13.37 -6.11 -11.16
N GLN A 143 12.23 -5.97 -10.49
CA GLN A 143 12.02 -4.95 -9.46
C GLN A 143 11.29 -5.55 -8.27
N ILE A 144 11.65 -5.12 -7.06
CA ILE A 144 11.00 -5.55 -5.82
C ILE A 144 10.82 -4.35 -4.90
N LEU A 145 9.61 -4.18 -4.39
CA LEU A 145 9.30 -3.24 -3.32
C LEU A 145 9.14 -4.01 -2.01
N PHE A 146 9.91 -3.65 -0.99
CA PHE A 146 9.88 -4.28 0.33
C PHE A 146 9.05 -3.44 1.29
N MET A 147 8.02 -4.06 1.86
CA MET A 147 7.06 -3.41 2.75
C MET A 147 6.83 -4.27 3.98
N GLN A 148 6.32 -3.68 5.05
CA GLN A 148 5.85 -4.44 6.19
C GLN A 148 4.65 -5.31 5.79
N ASN A 149 4.66 -6.59 6.18
CA ASN A 149 3.44 -7.39 6.14
C ASN A 149 2.64 -7.15 7.43
N ILE A 150 1.42 -6.63 7.29
CA ILE A 150 0.55 -6.34 8.42
C ILE A 150 -0.26 -7.61 8.72
N GLU A 151 0.26 -8.46 9.60
CA GLU A 151 -0.39 -9.71 9.99
C GLU A 151 -1.79 -9.48 10.57
N GLY A 152 -2.72 -10.37 10.21
CA GLY A 152 -4.09 -10.34 10.73
C GLY A 152 -4.95 -9.18 10.21
N GLY A 153 -4.40 -8.29 9.38
CA GLY A 153 -5.13 -7.21 8.76
C GLY A 153 -6.25 -7.73 7.85
N LYS A 154 -7.48 -7.26 8.08
CA LYS A 154 -8.61 -7.52 7.16
C LYS A 154 -8.77 -6.35 6.22
N ASN A 155 -9.05 -6.58 4.94
CA ASN A 155 -9.35 -5.46 4.04
C ASN A 155 -10.65 -4.78 4.47
N LEU A 156 -10.68 -3.46 4.44
CA LEU A 156 -11.90 -2.66 4.65
C LEU A 156 -13.01 -3.08 3.67
N GLY A 157 -12.62 -3.47 2.46
CA GLY A 157 -13.50 -4.04 1.44
C GLY A 157 -14.31 -5.27 1.87
N ASP A 158 -13.83 -6.01 2.86
CA ASP A 158 -14.45 -7.24 3.35
C ASP A 158 -15.36 -7.01 4.58
N THR A 159 -15.47 -5.76 5.05
CA THR A 159 -16.29 -5.40 6.21
C THR A 159 -17.72 -5.05 5.87
N LYS A 160 -18.64 -5.34 6.80
CA LYS A 160 -20.06 -4.96 6.71
C LYS A 160 -20.36 -3.52 7.11
N ALA A 161 -19.53 -2.93 7.96
CA ALA A 161 -19.79 -1.65 8.60
C ALA A 161 -18.93 -0.49 8.07
N GLY A 162 -17.88 -0.77 7.28
CA GLY A 162 -16.94 0.26 6.84
C GLY A 162 -16.08 0.78 7.98
N PHE A 163 -15.74 2.07 7.93
CA PHE A 163 -15.06 2.74 9.04
C PHE A 163 -16.00 2.84 10.25
N ASP A 164 -15.45 2.63 11.45
CA ASP A 164 -16.18 2.80 12.70
C ASP A 164 -16.57 4.27 12.97
N ALA A 165 -17.43 4.46 13.98
CA ALA A 165 -17.98 5.77 14.34
C ALA A 165 -16.91 6.76 14.82
N GLU A 166 -15.86 6.29 15.52
CA GLU A 166 -14.79 7.16 15.98
C GLU A 166 -13.98 7.69 14.79
N PHE A 167 -13.58 6.81 13.88
CA PHE A 167 -12.89 7.17 12.65
C PHE A 167 -13.73 8.15 11.82
N CYS A 168 -15.03 7.87 11.65
CA CYS A 168 -15.94 8.75 10.93
C CYS A 168 -15.99 10.16 11.54
N ARG A 169 -16.09 10.25 12.86
CA ARG A 169 -16.12 11.51 13.59
C ARG A 169 -14.81 12.29 13.48
N VAL A 170 -13.66 11.61 13.62
CA VAL A 170 -12.33 12.24 13.58
C VAL A 170 -12.03 12.81 12.20
N PHE A 171 -12.28 12.04 11.14
CA PHE A 171 -12.05 12.49 9.77
C PHE A 171 -13.22 13.30 9.19
N GLN A 172 -14.28 13.53 9.97
CA GLN A 172 -15.49 14.24 9.56
C GLN A 172 -16.07 13.67 8.25
N ILE A 173 -16.17 12.35 8.19
CA ILE A 173 -16.77 11.61 7.08
C ILE A 173 -18.08 10.97 7.54
N PRO A 174 -19.08 10.87 6.66
CA PRO A 174 -20.38 10.30 7.02
C PRO A 174 -20.31 8.79 7.24
N GLU A 175 -21.10 8.29 8.18
CA GLU A 175 -21.31 6.86 8.38
C GLU A 175 -22.15 6.25 7.24
N PHE A 176 -22.13 4.93 7.10
CA PHE A 176 -22.93 4.21 6.09
C PHE A 176 -24.41 4.57 6.09
N LYS A 177 -25.02 4.65 7.28
CA LYS A 177 -26.44 5.01 7.41
C LYS A 177 -26.68 6.38 6.79
N GLU A 178 -25.83 7.35 7.09
CA GLU A 178 -25.94 8.70 6.53
C GLU A 178 -25.75 8.72 5.02
N ILE A 179 -24.77 7.98 4.50
CA ILE A 179 -24.51 7.90 3.05
C ILE A 179 -25.72 7.29 2.32
N ALA A 180 -26.33 6.24 2.88
CA ALA A 180 -27.46 5.54 2.27
C ALA A 180 -28.68 6.45 2.04
N TRP A 181 -28.88 7.47 2.88
CA TRP A 181 -30.00 8.42 2.76
C TRP A 181 -29.68 9.65 1.89
N LYS A 182 -28.41 9.88 1.51
CA LYS A 182 -28.02 11.05 0.71
C LYS A 182 -28.52 10.92 -0.73
N ALA A 183 -29.45 11.80 -1.12
CA ALA A 183 -30.07 11.79 -2.44
C ALA A 183 -29.07 11.84 -3.60
N ARG A 184 -27.94 12.54 -3.43
CA ARG A 184 -26.86 12.65 -4.43
C ARG A 184 -26.23 11.30 -4.84
N PHE A 185 -26.38 10.26 -4.02
CA PHE A 185 -25.87 8.92 -4.31
C PHE A 185 -26.95 7.93 -4.78
N LYS A 186 -28.22 8.36 -4.96
CA LYS A 186 -29.31 7.48 -5.41
C LYS A 186 -28.97 6.70 -6.68
N LEU A 187 -28.36 7.37 -7.67
CA LEU A 187 -27.94 6.71 -8.91
C LEU A 187 -26.87 5.64 -8.68
N HIS A 188 -25.94 5.87 -7.74
CA HIS A 188 -24.89 4.90 -7.41
C HIS A 188 -25.48 3.62 -6.82
N PHE A 189 -26.54 3.74 -6.00
CA PHE A 189 -27.25 2.60 -5.42
C PHE A 189 -28.20 1.88 -6.38
N LEU A 190 -28.58 2.52 -7.49
CA LEU A 190 -29.38 1.91 -8.55
C LEU A 190 -28.51 1.12 -9.53
N LEU A 191 -27.29 1.60 -9.82
CA LEU A 191 -26.39 1.00 -10.81
C LEU A 191 -25.60 -0.20 -10.29
N ASP A 192 -25.31 -0.27 -8.98
CA ASP A 192 -24.62 -1.42 -8.39
C ASP A 192 -25.60 -2.34 -7.65
N LYS A 193 -25.55 -3.63 -7.97
CA LYS A 193 -26.31 -4.68 -7.26
C LYS A 193 -25.77 -4.89 -5.84
N ASP A 194 -24.50 -4.59 -5.62
CA ASP A 194 -23.84 -4.64 -4.31
C ASP A 194 -23.80 -3.24 -3.69
N ARG A 195 -24.88 -2.90 -2.97
CA ARG A 195 -25.01 -1.62 -2.28
C ARG A 195 -23.93 -1.40 -1.22
N GLN A 196 -23.49 -2.45 -0.55
CA GLN A 196 -22.47 -2.38 0.51
C GLN A 196 -21.12 -1.96 -0.08
N ARG A 197 -20.73 -2.56 -1.20
CA ARG A 197 -19.51 -2.18 -1.93
C ARG A 197 -19.54 -0.71 -2.36
N GLN A 198 -20.68 -0.18 -2.78
CA GLN A 198 -20.80 1.24 -3.14
C GLN A 198 -20.73 2.17 -1.92
N LEU A 199 -21.37 1.79 -0.80
CA LEU A 199 -21.24 2.54 0.45
C LEU A 199 -19.77 2.65 0.88
N LEU A 200 -19.01 1.54 0.83
CA LEU A 200 -17.58 1.51 1.11
C LEU A 200 -16.80 2.48 0.20
N LYS A 201 -17.03 2.41 -1.12
CA LYS A 201 -16.36 3.30 -2.08
C LYS A 201 -16.64 4.77 -1.80
N ILE A 202 -17.90 5.12 -1.51
CA ILE A 202 -18.29 6.50 -1.20
C ILE A 202 -17.63 6.96 0.12
N GLN A 203 -17.63 6.11 1.15
CA GLN A 203 -17.01 6.43 2.43
C GLN A 203 -15.49 6.63 2.29
N THR A 204 -14.80 5.76 1.53
CA THR A 204 -13.37 5.93 1.20
C THR A 204 -13.12 7.19 0.36
N ALA A 205 -14.03 7.54 -0.55
CA ALA A 205 -13.92 8.78 -1.33
C ALA A 205 -14.01 10.04 -0.45
N TYR A 206 -14.88 10.03 0.57
CA TYR A 206 -14.91 11.09 1.58
C TYR A 206 -13.57 11.21 2.32
N LEU A 207 -12.99 10.08 2.75
CA LEU A 207 -11.68 10.09 3.42
C LEU A 207 -10.60 10.72 2.53
N PHE A 208 -10.45 10.27 1.28
CA PHE A 208 -9.39 10.79 0.40
C PHE A 208 -9.60 12.25 0.03
N ARG A 209 -10.86 12.70 -0.05
CA ARG A 209 -11.13 14.12 -0.21
C ARG A 209 -10.70 14.93 1.00
N ARG A 210 -10.97 14.46 2.22
CA ARG A 210 -10.51 15.10 3.46
C ARG A 210 -8.98 15.15 3.52
N LEU A 211 -8.31 14.06 3.15
CA LEU A 211 -6.85 14.03 3.01
C LEU A 211 -6.36 15.04 1.97
N LEU A 212 -7.03 15.15 0.81
CA LEU A 212 -6.67 16.14 -0.21
C LEU A 212 -6.82 17.57 0.29
N THR A 213 -7.86 17.89 1.08
CA THR A 213 -8.00 19.24 1.67
C THR A 213 -6.87 19.60 2.63
N LYS A 214 -6.16 18.59 3.16
CA LYS A 214 -4.94 18.76 3.97
C LYS A 214 -3.66 18.74 3.14
N GLY A 215 -3.77 18.64 1.80
CA GLY A 215 -2.64 18.56 0.89
C GLY A 215 -2.01 17.15 0.78
N ILE A 216 -2.73 16.11 1.19
CA ILE A 216 -2.31 14.70 1.08
C ILE A 216 -3.03 14.08 -0.12
N SER A 217 -2.31 13.77 -1.20
CA SER A 217 -2.92 13.27 -2.44
C SER A 217 -2.73 11.76 -2.59
N ILE A 218 -3.84 11.01 -2.58
CA ILE A 218 -3.88 9.57 -2.83
C ILE A 218 -4.81 9.34 -4.02
N LEU A 219 -4.25 8.97 -5.17
CA LEU A 219 -4.97 8.91 -6.45
C LEU A 219 -5.70 7.57 -6.69
N SER A 220 -5.60 6.61 -5.78
CA SER A 220 -6.20 5.27 -5.92
C SER A 220 -7.36 5.06 -4.96
N LEU A 221 -8.57 5.42 -5.38
CA LEU A 221 -9.85 5.23 -4.67
C LEU A 221 -10.27 3.76 -4.59
N ASN A 222 -9.60 2.96 -3.74
CA ASN A 222 -9.98 1.57 -3.53
C ASN A 222 -9.90 1.19 -2.05
N GLN A 223 -11.05 0.85 -1.47
CA GLN A 223 -11.16 0.40 -0.08
C GLN A 223 -10.35 -0.88 0.20
N LYS A 224 -10.01 -1.66 -0.84
CA LYS A 224 -9.17 -2.86 -0.68
C LYS A 224 -7.70 -2.54 -0.38
N ASN A 225 -7.31 -1.28 -0.53
CA ASN A 225 -5.98 -0.81 -0.15
C ASN A 225 -5.95 -0.27 1.28
N ILE A 226 -6.99 -0.52 2.07
CA ILE A 226 -7.05 -0.14 3.48
C ILE A 226 -7.19 -1.41 4.29
N LEU A 227 -6.17 -1.73 5.08
CA LEU A 227 -6.22 -2.78 6.08
C LEU A 227 -6.79 -2.24 7.38
N ILE A 228 -7.48 -3.13 8.08
CA ILE A 228 -8.01 -2.90 9.42
C ILE A 228 -7.27 -3.83 10.35
N SER A 229 -6.57 -3.24 11.32
CA SER A 229 -5.90 -3.92 12.41
C SER A 229 -6.60 -3.57 13.73
N GLN A 230 -6.75 -4.57 14.59
CA GLN A 230 -7.13 -4.37 15.98
C GLN A 230 -6.08 -5.07 16.83
N THR A 231 -5.14 -4.31 17.37
CA THR A 231 -4.03 -4.84 18.17
C THR A 231 -4.54 -5.52 19.44
N ARG A 232 -5.62 -5.02 20.06
CA ARG A 232 -6.32 -5.63 21.22
C ARG A 232 -7.81 -5.26 21.25
N ASN A 233 -8.65 -6.09 21.88
CA ASN A 233 -10.11 -5.89 21.98
C ASN A 233 -10.55 -4.54 22.61
N SER A 234 -9.66 -3.86 23.32
CA SER A 234 -9.89 -2.56 23.98
C SER A 234 -9.20 -1.37 23.30
N GLU A 235 -8.41 -1.61 22.26
CA GLU A 235 -7.70 -0.55 21.54
C GLU A 235 -8.56 -0.04 20.36
N PRO A 236 -8.43 1.25 20.01
CA PRO A 236 -9.10 1.81 18.84
C PRO A 236 -8.68 1.04 17.59
N ILE A 237 -9.62 0.89 16.66
CA ILE A 237 -9.37 0.23 15.38
C ILE A 237 -8.40 1.11 14.58
N GLU A 238 -7.30 0.52 14.13
CA GLU A 238 -6.33 1.20 13.29
C GLU A 238 -6.60 0.85 11.82
N TYR A 239 -6.53 1.86 10.96
CA TYR A 239 -6.69 1.73 9.52
C TYR A 239 -5.35 2.02 8.85
N THR A 240 -4.79 1.07 8.12
CA THR A 240 -3.53 1.23 7.42
C THR A 240 -3.76 1.25 5.91
N ILE A 241 -3.43 2.37 5.27
CA ILE A 241 -3.41 2.45 3.82
C ILE A 241 -2.16 1.71 3.31
N ILE A 242 -2.33 0.82 2.35
CA ILE A 242 -1.26 0.26 1.55
C ILE A 242 -1.23 1.05 0.25
N ASP A 243 -0.18 1.86 0.03
CA ASP A 243 -0.02 2.61 -1.23
C ASP A 243 -0.14 1.62 -2.40
N PRO A 244 -1.00 1.89 -3.40
CA PRO A 244 -1.74 0.86 -4.11
C PRO A 244 -0.87 -0.29 -4.64
N THR A 245 -1.24 -1.51 -4.25
CA THR A 245 -1.02 -2.70 -5.08
C THR A 245 -1.81 -2.53 -6.38
N VAL A 246 -1.47 -3.31 -7.40
CA VAL A 246 -1.77 -3.16 -8.84
C VAL A 246 -3.26 -3.09 -9.19
N ASP A 247 -3.97 -2.10 -8.70
CA ASP A 247 -5.36 -1.87 -9.04
C ASP A 247 -5.42 -0.62 -9.92
N TRP A 248 -4.88 -0.79 -11.14
CA TRP A 248 -5.55 -0.26 -12.34
C TRP A 248 -6.84 -1.07 -12.61
N PHE A 249 -7.62 -1.40 -11.57
CA PHE A 249 -9.05 -1.46 -11.80
C PHE A 249 -9.45 -0.04 -12.11
N ALA A 250 -9.48 0.28 -13.41
CA ALA A 250 -10.45 1.22 -13.89
C ALA A 250 -11.76 0.83 -13.17
N PRO A 251 -12.28 1.70 -12.29
CA PRO A 251 -13.64 1.53 -11.80
C PRO A 251 -14.53 1.40 -13.03
N LEU A 252 -15.78 0.99 -12.84
CA LEU A 252 -16.82 1.25 -13.85
C LEU A 252 -16.74 2.73 -14.24
N SER A 253 -16.00 3.07 -15.31
CA SER A 253 -15.55 4.39 -15.75
C SER A 253 -14.75 5.25 -14.72
N PRO A 254 -13.55 5.77 -15.08
CA PRO A 254 -12.90 6.89 -14.37
C PRO A 254 -13.81 8.10 -14.10
N ILE A 255 -14.81 8.31 -14.97
CA ILE A 255 -15.82 9.37 -14.84
C ILE A 255 -16.75 9.10 -13.65
N TYR A 256 -17.07 7.84 -13.36
CA TYR A 256 -17.92 7.47 -12.24
C TYR A 256 -17.23 7.77 -10.90
N ASN A 257 -15.95 7.39 -10.76
CA ASN A 257 -15.17 7.70 -9.56
C ASN A 257 -14.93 9.20 -9.41
N LEU A 258 -14.67 9.91 -10.51
CA LEU A 258 -14.59 11.37 -10.50
C LEU A 258 -15.92 11.99 -10.05
N GLY A 259 -17.04 11.48 -10.55
CA GLY A 259 -18.38 11.89 -10.13
C GLY A 259 -18.63 11.62 -8.65
N THR A 260 -18.34 10.42 -8.15
CA THR A 260 -18.43 10.08 -6.73
C THR A 260 -17.58 11.04 -5.89
N TYR A 261 -16.34 11.28 -6.29
CA TYR A 261 -15.41 12.18 -5.62
C TYR A 261 -15.95 13.62 -5.57
N LEU A 262 -16.49 14.13 -6.67
CA LEU A 262 -17.11 15.46 -6.76
C LEU A 262 -18.35 15.58 -5.85
N PHE A 263 -19.18 14.53 -5.77
CA PHE A 263 -20.35 14.50 -4.90
C PHE A 263 -20.01 14.42 -3.41
N CYS A 264 -18.81 14.00 -3.03
CA CYS A 264 -18.34 13.96 -1.65
C CYS A 264 -17.96 15.35 -1.08
N GLN A 265 -18.66 16.43 -1.47
CA GLN A 265 -18.57 17.75 -0.83
C GLN A 265 -19.06 17.71 0.61
#